data_AF-A0A973GKU6-F1
#
_entry.id   AF-A0A973GKU6-F1
#
_cell.length_a   1.000
_cell.length_b   1.000
_cell.length_c   1.000
_cell.angle_alpha   90.00
_cell.angle_beta   90.00
_cell.angle_gamma   90.00
#
_symmetry.space_group_name_H-M   'P 1'
#
loop_
_entity.id
_entity.type
_entity.pdbx_description
1 polymer ?
#
loop_
_entity_poly.entity_id
_entity_poly.type
_entity_poly.pdbx_seq_one_letter_code
_entity_poly.pdbx_strand_id
1 'polypeptide(L)'
;MANNINLHDDARFAGVLVDLENIENKLLETGKLVALTGTVASSVDIEFGMYGEGKDAEASILIKVTSPDDDFIAEEEVLEDFEDFIIEELEEASREWSQEVKDALGDDRMVVLLINGEEY
;
A
#
# COMPACT_ATOMS: atom_id res chain seq x y z
N MET A 1 10.81 17.10 12.56
CA MET A 1 11.12 15.73 13.03
C MET A 1 9.86 14.95 12.76
N ALA A 2 9.79 14.24 11.64
CA ALA A 2 8.68 13.32 11.40
C ALA A 2 8.84 12.17 12.39
N ASN A 3 7.82 11.93 13.21
CA ASN A 3 7.82 10.76 14.07
C ASN A 3 7.80 9.54 13.15
N ASN A 4 8.71 8.60 13.39
CA ASN A 4 8.65 7.28 12.77
C ASN A 4 7.41 6.58 13.36
N ILE A 5 6.25 6.75 12.70
CA ILE A 5 4.98 6.18 13.16
C ILE A 5 5.02 4.69 12.84
N ASN A 6 5.05 3.86 13.87
CA ASN A 6 4.84 2.42 13.71
C ASN A 6 3.36 2.13 13.90
N LEU A 7 2.65 1.76 12.82
CA LEU A 7 1.22 1.45 12.87
C LEU A 7 0.90 0.30 13.82
N HIS A 8 1.79 -0.69 13.92
CA HIS A 8 1.58 -1.88 14.74
C HIS A 8 1.71 -1.60 16.24
N ASP A 9 2.39 -0.52 16.62
CA ASP A 9 2.61 -0.16 18.03
C ASP A 9 1.61 0.88 18.54
N ASP A 10 0.73 1.42 17.69
CA ASP A 10 -0.19 2.49 18.04
C ASP A 10 -1.67 2.09 17.78
N ALA A 11 -2.41 1.94 18.88
CA ALA A 11 -3.81 1.49 18.88
C ALA A 11 -4.76 2.38 18.08
N ARG A 12 -4.40 3.64 17.80
CA ARG A 12 -5.20 4.54 16.95
C ARG A 12 -5.29 4.03 15.51
N PHE A 13 -4.28 3.29 15.06
CA PHE A 13 -4.21 2.72 13.71
C PHE A 13 -4.80 1.31 13.62
N ALA A 14 -5.39 0.77 14.69
CA ALA A 14 -6.00 -0.57 14.64
C ALA A 14 -7.08 -0.69 13.56
N GLY A 15 -7.89 0.37 13.36
CA GLY A 15 -8.86 0.42 12.25
C GLY A 15 -8.19 0.44 10.88
N VAL A 16 -7.12 1.24 10.74
CA VAL A 16 -6.32 1.32 9.51
C VAL A 16 -5.74 -0.05 9.16
N LEU A 17 -5.14 -0.75 10.12
CA LEU A 17 -4.57 -2.09 9.90
C LEU A 17 -5.63 -3.09 9.42
N VAL A 18 -6.84 -3.06 9.99
CA VAL A 18 -7.95 -3.91 9.54
C VAL A 18 -8.37 -3.56 8.12
N ASP A 19 -8.43 -2.28 7.78
CA ASP A 19 -8.78 -1.86 6.42
C ASP A 19 -7.71 -2.24 5.40
N LEU A 20 -6.43 -2.12 5.75
CA LEU A 20 -5.32 -2.56 4.90
C LEU A 20 -5.36 -4.08 4.68
N GLU A 21 -5.62 -4.87 5.73
CA GLU A 21 -5.81 -6.32 5.63
C GLU A 21 -7.02 -6.67 4.75
N ASN A 22 -8.11 -5.90 4.83
CA ASN A 22 -9.27 -6.09 3.95
C ASN A 22 -8.93 -5.80 2.48
N ILE A 23 -8.12 -4.77 2.21
CA ILE A 23 -7.66 -4.43 0.85
C ILE A 23 -6.76 -5.54 0.30
N GLU A 24 -5.81 -6.03 1.09
CA GLU A 24 -4.97 -7.19 0.74
C GLU A 24 -5.84 -8.40 0.38
N ASN A 25 -6.83 -8.74 1.22
CA ASN A 25 -7.73 -9.85 0.95
C ASN A 25 -8.54 -9.64 -0.35
N LYS A 26 -9.04 -8.43 -0.61
CA LYS A 26 -9.73 -8.10 -1.87
C LYS A 26 -8.82 -8.26 -3.09
N LEU A 27 -7.55 -7.86 -3.01
CA LEU A 27 -6.58 -8.00 -4.11
C LEU A 27 -6.35 -9.48 -4.46
N LEU A 28 -6.28 -10.34 -3.44
CA LEU A 28 -6.18 -11.79 -3.59
C LEU A 28 -7.46 -12.41 -4.17
N GLU A 29 -8.64 -12.01 -3.67
CA GLU A 29 -9.93 -12.56 -4.09
C GLU A 29 -10.34 -12.14 -5.52
N THR A 30 -10.06 -10.90 -5.91
CA THR A 30 -10.39 -10.37 -7.25
C THR A 30 -9.49 -10.92 -8.35
N GLY A 31 -8.36 -11.55 -8.00
CA GLY A 31 -7.36 -12.02 -8.95
C GLY A 31 -6.54 -10.90 -9.59
N LYS A 32 -6.66 -9.65 -9.12
CA LYS A 32 -5.84 -8.52 -9.58
C LYS A 32 -4.36 -8.79 -9.37
N LEU A 33 -3.98 -9.42 -8.26
CA LEU A 33 -2.60 -9.83 -8.00
C LEU A 33 -2.08 -10.83 -9.05
N VAL A 34 -2.94 -11.74 -9.51
CA VAL A 34 -2.59 -12.75 -10.53
C VAL A 34 -2.46 -12.12 -11.91
N ALA A 35 -3.36 -11.19 -12.26
CA ALA A 35 -3.26 -10.44 -13.50
C ALA A 35 -1.98 -9.59 -13.56
N LEU A 36 -1.61 -9.02 -12.41
CA LEU A 36 -0.42 -8.20 -12.24
C LEU A 36 0.88 -9.02 -12.28
N THR A 37 0.94 -10.11 -11.50
CA THR A 37 2.19 -10.89 -11.32
C THR A 37 2.31 -12.09 -12.25
N GLY A 38 1.25 -12.45 -12.98
CA GLY A 38 1.20 -13.66 -13.79
C GLY A 38 1.14 -14.97 -13.00
N THR A 39 1.09 -14.92 -11.66
CA THR A 39 1.15 -16.08 -10.78
C THR A 39 0.21 -15.96 -9.58
N VAL A 40 -0.20 -17.09 -9.02
CA VAL A 40 -1.01 -17.18 -7.78
C VAL A 40 -0.14 -17.29 -6.53
N ALA A 41 1.17 -17.43 -6.70
CA ALA A 41 2.14 -17.59 -5.62
C ALA A 41 2.75 -16.26 -5.16
N SER A 42 2.24 -15.14 -5.66
CA SER A 42 2.60 -13.80 -5.23
C SER A 42 1.95 -13.44 -3.90
N SER A 43 2.57 -12.51 -3.18
CA SER A 43 2.07 -11.92 -1.95
C SER A 43 2.08 -10.41 -2.05
N VAL A 44 1.14 -9.77 -1.36
CA VAL A 44 1.15 -8.32 -1.16
C VAL A 44 1.35 -8.06 0.33
N ASP A 45 2.17 -7.07 0.65
CA ASP A 45 2.36 -6.58 2.01
C ASP A 45 2.13 -5.07 1.99
N ILE A 46 1.22 -4.58 2.82
CA ILE A 46 0.90 -3.15 2.88
C ILE A 46 1.42 -2.62 4.21
N GLU A 47 2.43 -1.76 4.13
CA GLU A 47 3.04 -1.13 5.29
C GLU A 47 2.92 0.39 5.22
N PHE A 48 3.12 1.05 6.35
CA PHE A 48 3.30 2.49 6.39
C PHE A 48 4.75 2.79 6.72
N GLY A 49 5.33 3.66 5.90
CA GLY A 49 6.72 4.02 5.98
C GLY A 49 6.94 5.47 5.64
N MET A 50 8.22 5.80 5.53
CA MET A 50 8.65 7.04 4.95
C MET A 50 9.21 6.73 3.56
N TYR A 51 8.71 7.40 2.53
CA TYR A 51 9.25 7.28 1.18
C TYR A 51 10.05 8.53 0.81
N GLY A 52 11.22 8.35 0.20
CA GLY A 52 12.13 9.44 -0.19
C GLY A 52 13.34 9.61 0.74
N GLU A 53 14.29 10.46 0.33
CA GLU A 53 15.57 10.60 1.02
C GLU A 53 15.64 11.82 1.95
N GLY A 54 16.12 11.59 3.17
CA GLY A 54 16.57 12.65 4.07
C GLY A 54 15.47 13.63 4.49
N LYS A 55 15.44 14.82 3.90
CA LYS A 55 14.50 15.90 4.27
C LYS A 55 13.21 15.85 3.45
N ASP A 56 13.26 15.14 2.33
CA ASP A 56 12.16 14.99 1.38
C ASP A 56 11.41 13.68 1.61
N ALA A 57 11.77 12.95 2.68
CA ALA A 57 11.05 11.76 3.10
C ALA A 57 9.65 12.15 3.61
N GLU A 58 8.62 11.58 3.00
CA GLU A 58 7.22 11.82 3.34
C GLU A 58 6.55 10.56 3.88
N ALA A 59 5.52 10.74 4.70
CA ALA A 59 4.70 9.66 5.18
C ALA A 59 3.95 8.99 4.01
N SER A 60 4.08 7.68 3.85
CA SER A 60 3.54 6.97 2.70
C SER A 60 2.99 5.61 3.08
N ILE A 61 1.96 5.19 2.33
CA ILE A 61 1.49 3.80 2.35
C ILE A 61 2.29 3.07 1.28
N LEU A 62 3.13 2.13 1.70
CA LEU A 62 3.99 1.33 0.83
C LEU A 62 3.29 -0.01 0.57
N ILE A 63 3.09 -0.33 -0.70
CA ILE A 63 2.44 -1.57 -1.12
C ILE A 63 3.49 -2.41 -1.81
N LYS A 64 3.94 -3.46 -1.13
CA LYS A 64 5.00 -4.35 -1.59
C LYS A 64 4.39 -5.57 -2.24
N VAL A 65 4.53 -5.68 -3.55
CA VAL A 65 4.14 -6.88 -4.29
C VAL A 65 5.39 -7.74 -4.49
N THR A 66 5.37 -8.95 -3.92
CA THR A 66 6.44 -9.93 -4.06
C THR A 66 5.94 -11.08 -4.93
N SER A 67 6.62 -11.32 -6.05
CA SER A 67 6.40 -12.47 -6.91
C SER A 67 7.59 -13.44 -6.80
N PRO A 68 7.36 -14.76 -6.71
CA PRO A 68 8.44 -15.75 -6.74
C PRO A 68 9.15 -15.81 -8.11
N ASP A 69 8.50 -15.32 -9.15
CA ASP A 69 9.10 -15.14 -10.47
C ASP A 69 9.67 -13.71 -10.55
N ASP A 70 10.97 -13.59 -10.82
CA ASP A 70 11.69 -12.31 -10.86
C ASP A 70 11.22 -11.41 -12.02
N ASP A 71 10.63 -12.00 -13.07
CA ASP A 71 10.16 -11.29 -14.25
C ASP A 71 8.69 -10.90 -14.10
N PHE A 72 8.47 -9.64 -13.72
CA PHE A 72 7.16 -9.03 -13.74
C PHE A 72 6.79 -8.62 -15.18
N ILE A 73 5.82 -9.31 -15.78
CA ILE A 73 5.39 -9.11 -17.17
C ILE A 73 3.98 -8.50 -17.18
N ALA A 74 3.74 -7.44 -16.42
CA ALA A 74 2.50 -6.67 -16.56
C ALA A 74 2.70 -5.58 -17.63
N GLU A 75 1.68 -5.36 -18.45
CA GLU A 75 1.62 -4.18 -19.29
C GLU A 75 1.40 -2.93 -18.42
N GLU A 76 1.86 -1.76 -18.87
CA GLU A 76 1.69 -0.48 -18.14
C GLU A 76 0.23 -0.21 -17.80
N GLU A 77 -0.70 -0.55 -18.70
CA GLU A 77 -2.16 -0.42 -18.45
C GLU A 77 -2.64 -1.31 -17.28
N VAL A 78 -2.03 -2.49 -17.08
CA VAL A 78 -2.39 -3.40 -15.97
C VAL A 78 -1.85 -2.87 -14.64
N LEU A 79 -0.69 -2.20 -14.68
CA LEU A 79 -0.12 -1.50 -13.53
C LEU A 79 -0.98 -0.32 -13.12
N GLU A 80 -1.36 0.55 -14.07
CA GLU A 80 -2.26 1.68 -13.83
C GLU A 80 -3.61 1.21 -13.26
N ASP A 81 -4.23 0.18 -13.85
CA ASP A 81 -5.48 -0.42 -13.37
C ASP A 81 -5.37 -1.03 -11.96
N PHE A 82 -4.17 -1.43 -11.55
CA PHE A 82 -3.89 -1.96 -10.22
C PHE A 82 -3.72 -0.84 -9.20
N GLU A 83 -2.95 0.20 -9.55
CA GLU A 83 -2.77 1.40 -8.74
C GLU A 83 -4.10 2.12 -8.52
N ASP A 84 -4.89 2.36 -9.57
CA ASP A 84 -6.20 3.02 -9.48
C ASP A 84 -7.15 2.27 -8.54
N PHE A 85 -7.19 0.94 -8.63
CA PHE A 85 -8.03 0.11 -7.77
C PHE A 85 -7.63 0.25 -6.30
N ILE A 86 -6.33 0.21 -6.02
CA ILE A 86 -5.81 0.37 -4.66
C ILE A 86 -6.13 1.76 -4.11
N ILE A 87 -5.92 2.80 -4.92
CA ILE A 87 -6.21 4.18 -4.54
C ILE A 87 -7.70 4.31 -4.21
N GLU A 88 -8.59 3.78 -5.04
CA GLU A 88 -10.04 3.82 -4.80
C GLU A 88 -10.40 3.13 -3.47
N GLU A 89 -9.90 1.92 -3.24
CA GLU A 89 -10.16 1.15 -2.03
C GLU A 89 -9.60 1.83 -0.76
N LEU A 90 -8.41 2.43 -0.84
CA LEU A 90 -7.83 3.22 0.24
C LEU A 90 -8.61 4.50 0.50
N GLU A 91 -9.07 5.19 -0.55
CA GLU A 91 -9.91 6.38 -0.42
C GLU A 91 -11.22 6.04 0.28
N GLU A 92 -11.86 4.93 -0.09
CA GLU A 92 -13.09 4.45 0.56
C GLU A 92 -12.86 4.15 2.04
N ALA A 93 -11.85 3.34 2.37
CA ALA A 93 -11.49 3.04 3.75
C ALA A 93 -11.18 4.31 4.56
N SER A 94 -10.42 5.23 3.95
CA SER A 94 -10.01 6.46 4.62
C SER A 94 -11.15 7.36 5.06
N ARG A 95 -12.33 7.27 4.43
CA ARG A 95 -13.49 8.07 4.83
C ARG A 95 -13.90 7.80 6.26
N GLU A 96 -13.76 6.55 6.71
CA GLU A 96 -14.13 6.11 8.05
C GLU A 96 -13.04 6.35 9.11
N TRP A 97 -11.81 6.67 8.69
CA TRP A 97 -10.72 6.92 9.61
C TRP A 97 -10.94 8.19 10.44
N SER A 98 -10.50 8.14 11.70
CA SER A 98 -10.59 9.29 12.61
C SER A 98 -9.74 10.45 12.12
N GLN A 99 -10.13 11.68 12.50
CA GLN A 99 -9.35 12.87 12.15
C GLN A 99 -7.91 12.79 12.69
N GLU A 100 -7.71 12.20 13.88
CA GLU A 100 -6.36 12.02 14.45
C GLU A 100 -5.48 11.12 13.59
N VAL A 101 -6.06 10.11 12.96
CA VAL A 101 -5.37 9.22 12.02
C VAL A 101 -5.09 9.98 10.72
N LYS A 102 -6.06 10.70 10.17
CA LYS A 102 -5.88 11.52 8.95
C LYS A 102 -4.80 12.58 9.12
N ASP A 103 -4.80 13.30 10.23
CA ASP A 103 -3.80 14.31 10.56
C ASP A 103 -2.40 13.70 10.70
N ALA A 104 -2.31 12.47 11.23
CA ALA A 104 -1.05 11.75 11.37
C ALA A 104 -0.52 11.21 10.04
N LEU A 105 -1.42 10.85 9.11
CA LEU A 105 -1.09 10.30 7.80
C LEU A 105 -0.87 11.38 6.73
N GLY A 106 -1.39 12.59 6.95
CA GLY A 106 -1.47 13.64 5.93
C GLY A 106 -2.77 13.57 5.12
N ASP A 107 -3.23 14.74 4.66
CA ASP A 107 -4.43 14.86 3.82
C ASP A 107 -4.17 14.30 2.40
N ASP A 108 -2.99 14.55 1.82
CA ASP A 108 -2.55 14.05 0.50
C ASP A 108 -1.57 12.87 0.69
N ARG A 109 -2.08 11.72 1.12
CA ARG A 109 -1.24 10.53 1.35
C ARG A 109 -0.60 10.05 0.05
N MET A 110 0.73 9.95 0.06
CA MET A 110 1.46 9.30 -1.03
C MET A 110 1.29 7.79 -0.91
N VAL A 111 0.68 7.16 -1.92
CA VAL A 111 0.66 5.70 -2.09
C VAL A 111 1.81 5.33 -3.01
N VAL A 112 2.67 4.43 -2.56
CA VAL A 112 3.84 3.98 -3.31
C VAL A 112 3.72 2.49 -3.54
N LEU A 113 3.65 2.09 -4.81
CA LEU A 113 3.72 0.70 -5.22
C LEU A 113 5.19 0.30 -5.37
N LEU A 114 5.60 -0.75 -4.66
CA LEU A 114 6.96 -1.31 -4.70
C LEU A 114 6.87 -2.75 -5.22
N ILE A 115 7.52 -3.02 -6.35
CA ILE A 115 7.43 -4.32 -7.02
C ILE A 115 8.78 -5.00 -7.00
N ASN A 116 8.84 -6.28 -6.58
CA ASN A 116 10.03 -7.14 -6.63
C ASN A 116 11.35 -6.44 -6.23
N GLY A 117 11.36 -5.79 -5.07
CA GLY A 117 12.58 -5.26 -4.49
C GLY A 117 13.17 -4.06 -5.23
N GLU A 118 12.35 -3.24 -5.89
CA GLU A 118 12.73 -1.85 -6.15
C GLU A 118 13.29 -1.26 -4.85
N GLU A 119 14.59 -0.94 -4.87
CA GLU A 119 15.28 -0.36 -3.74
C GLU A 119 14.74 1.06 -3.54
N TYR A 120 14.23 1.33 -2.34
CA TYR A 120 13.93 2.66 -1.83
C TYR A 120 15.14 3.31 -1.17
#